data_AF-X1ALX1-F1
#
_entry.id   AF-X1ALX1-F1
#
_cell.length_a   1.000
_cell.length_b   1.000
_cell.length_c   1.000
_cell.angle_alpha   90.00
_cell.angle_beta   90.00
_cell.angle_gamma   90.00
#
_symmetry.space_group_name_H-M   'P 1'
#
loop_
_entity.id
_entity.type
_entity.pdbx_description
1 polymer ?
#
loop_
_entity_poly.entity_id
_entity_poly.type
_entity_poly.pdbx_seq_one_letter_code
_entity_poly.pdbx_strand_id
1 'polypeptide(L)' 'AVICLVHGMGEHSGCYGYVADSLTQAGYTLISFDLRGHGKSEGPRGHTPSYEALMRDIFSLLEIANKQFSQLHSFL' A
#
# COMPACT_ATOMS: atom_id res chain seq x y z
N ALA A 1 -13.60 4.56 6.92
CA ALA A 1 -12.39 5.21 6.36
C ALA A 1 -11.54 4.16 5.66
N VAL A 2 -10.62 4.59 4.80
CA VAL A 2 -9.68 3.70 4.09
C VAL A 2 -8.27 3.95 4.60
N ILE A 3 -7.55 2.89 4.93
CA ILE A 3 -6.15 2.92 5.33
C ILE A 3 -5.30 2.40 4.17
N CYS A 4 -4.36 3.20 3.70
CA CYS A 4 -3.45 2.91 2.61
C CYS A 4 -2.10 2.51 3.20
N LEU A 5 -1.83 1.22 3.33
CA LEU A 5 -0.60 0.74 3.96
C LEU A 5 0.55 0.64 2.95
N VAL A 6 1.68 1.27 3.28
CA VAL A 6 2.96 1.16 2.55
C VAL A 6 3.95 0.41 3.44
N HIS A 7 4.49 -0.71 2.94
CA HIS A 7 5.46 -1.51 3.70
C HIS A 7 6.88 -0.94 3.62
N GLY A 8 7.77 -1.40 4.52
CA GLY A 8 9.17 -1.00 4.56
C GLY A 8 10.10 -1.78 3.61
N MET A 9 11.38 -1.42 3.65
CA MET A 9 12.45 -2.09 2.89
C MET A 9 12.64 -3.53 3.35
N GLY A 10 12.71 -4.47 2.41
CA GLY A 10 12.89 -5.90 2.71
C GLY A 10 11.61 -6.63 3.17
N GLU A 11 10.49 -5.92 3.28
CA GLU A 11 9.17 -6.48 3.60
C GLU A 11 8.31 -6.65 2.34
N HIS A 12 7.06 -7.06 2.54
CA HIS A 12 6.00 -7.01 1.54
C HIS A 12 4.63 -6.86 2.23
N SER A 13 3.57 -6.50 1.49
CA SER A 13 2.23 -6.23 2.03
C SER A 13 1.67 -7.38 2.89
N GLY A 14 1.97 -8.63 2.52
CA GLY A 14 1.55 -9.83 3.24
C GLY A 14 2.10 -9.95 4.67
N CYS A 15 3.21 -9.28 5.00
CA CYS A 15 3.74 -9.23 6.37
C CYS A 15 2.74 -8.58 7.36
N TYR A 16 1.78 -7.81 6.85
CA TYR A 16 0.82 -7.04 7.64
C TYR A 16 -0.57 -7.70 7.72
N GLY A 17 -0.69 -9.00 7.44
CA GLY A 17 -1.97 -9.72 7.52
C GLY A 17 -2.71 -9.51 8.84
N TYR A 18 -1.98 -9.57 9.97
CA TYR A 18 -2.57 -9.31 11.29
C TYR A 18 -3.06 -7.87 11.49
N VAL A 19 -2.41 -6.88 10.85
CA VAL A 19 -2.85 -5.48 10.85
C VAL A 19 -4.13 -5.33 10.01
N ALA A 20 -4.17 -6.00 8.85
CA ALA A 20 -5.36 -6.04 8.01
C ALA A 20 -6.54 -6.65 8.76
N ASP A 21 -6.34 -7.76 9.46
CA ASP A 21 -7.37 -8.41 10.28
C ASP A 21 -7.88 -7.47 11.38
N SER A 22 -6.97 -6.83 12.14
CA SER A 22 -7.36 -5.92 13.22
C SER A 22 -8.13 -4.69 12.72
N LEU A 23 -7.71 -4.08 11.60
CA LEU A 23 -8.35 -2.90 11.05
C LEU A 23 -9.70 -3.22 10.41
N THR A 24 -9.79 -4.35 9.70
CA THR A 24 -11.05 -4.77 9.08
C THR A 24 -12.09 -5.17 10.12
N GLN A 25 -11.70 -5.83 11.21
CA GLN A 25 -12.59 -6.09 12.35
C GLN A 25 -13.10 -4.81 13.02
N ALA A 26 -12.31 -3.73 13.00
CA ALA A 26 -12.71 -2.42 13.48
C ALA A 26 -13.55 -1.60 12.46
N GLY A 27 -13.90 -2.17 11.30
CA GLY A 27 -14.74 -1.53 10.29
C GLY A 27 -13.99 -0.60 9.33
N TYR A 28 -12.65 -0.68 9.27
CA TYR A 28 -11.85 0.02 8.28
C TYR A 28 -11.65 -0.83 7.02
N THR A 29 -11.54 -0.16 5.88
CA THR A 29 -11.00 -0.79 4.66
C THR A 29 -9.49 -0.60 4.66
N LEU A 30 -8.73 -1.65 4.43
CA LEU A 30 -7.28 -1.54 4.20
C LEU A 30 -6.97 -1.89 2.75
N ILE A 31 -6.17 -1.04 2.10
CA ILE A 31 -5.58 -1.29 0.78
C ILE A 31 -4.07 -1.16 0.88
N SER A 32 -3.35 -2.02 0.18
CA SER A 32 -1.89 -2.03 0.14
C SER A 32 -1.42 -2.59 -1.20
N PHE A 33 -0.12 -2.49 -1.45
CA PHE A 33 0.56 -3.03 -2.62
C PHE A 33 1.99 -3.41 -2.22
N ASP A 34 2.64 -4.22 -3.05
CA ASP A 34 4.06 -4.46 -2.90
C ASP A 34 4.84 -3.36 -3.64
N LEU A 35 5.75 -2.68 -2.96
CA LEU A 35 6.67 -1.74 -3.57
C LEU A 35 7.44 -2.45 -4.69
N ARG A 36 7.83 -1.70 -5.73
CA ARG A 36 8.68 -2.24 -6.80
C ARG A 36 9.91 -2.96 -6.23
N GLY A 37 10.28 -4.06 -6.86
CA GLY A 37 11.38 -4.91 -6.39
C GLY A 37 11.09 -5.65 -5.08
N HIS A 38 9.87 -5.63 -4.55
CA HIS A 38 9.48 -6.31 -3.32
C HIS A 38 8.27 -7.22 -3.56
N GLY A 39 8.11 -8.22 -2.67
CA GLY A 39 6.99 -9.17 -2.70
C GLY A 39 6.70 -9.70 -4.10
N LYS A 40 5.45 -9.55 -4.53
CA LYS A 40 4.90 -9.98 -5.82
C LYS A 40 5.08 -8.94 -6.93
N SER A 41 5.54 -7.73 -6.62
CA SER A 41 5.80 -6.70 -7.63
C SER A 41 7.08 -6.97 -8.42
N GLU A 42 7.11 -6.49 -9.65
CA GLU A 42 8.22 -6.67 -10.58
C GLU A 42 9.42 -5.78 -10.26
N GLY A 43 10.52 -5.96 -11.01
CA GLY A 43 11.75 -5.17 -10.90
C GLY A 43 12.87 -5.87 -10.12
N PRO A 44 14.09 -5.31 -10.17
CA PRO A 44 15.23 -5.85 -9.42
C PRO A 44 14.95 -5.82 -7.91
N ARG A 45 15.32 -6.88 -7.20
CA ARG A 45 14.98 -7.02 -5.77
C ARG A 45 15.62 -5.91 -4.94
N GLY A 46 14.82 -5.26 -4.09
CA GLY A 46 15.29 -4.16 -3.23
C GLY A 46 15.70 -2.89 -3.97
N HIS A 47 15.28 -2.72 -5.23
CA HIS A 47 15.68 -1.58 -6.05
C HIS A 47 14.50 -0.68 -6.44
N THR A 48 14.70 0.63 -6.27
CA THR A 48 13.90 1.68 -6.91
C THR A 48 14.80 2.55 -7.78
N PRO A 49 14.39 2.91 -9.01
CA PRO A 49 15.23 3.71 -9.90
C PRO A 49 15.35 5.17 -9.44
N SER A 50 14.40 5.67 -8.65
CA SER A 50 14.48 6.97 -8.00
C SER A 50 13.47 7.10 -6.85
N TYR A 51 13.61 8.16 -6.05
CA TYR A 51 12.63 8.50 -5.01
C TYR A 51 11.29 8.93 -5.63
N GLU A 52 11.30 9.66 -6.74
CA GLU A 52 10.11 10.08 -7.46
C GLU A 52 9.33 8.89 -8.00
N ALA A 53 10.04 7.86 -8.47
CA ALA A 53 9.42 6.62 -8.94
C ALA A 53 8.68 5.91 -7.79
N LEU A 54 9.31 5.83 -6.62
CA LEU A 54 8.68 5.30 -5.40
C LEU A 54 7.45 6.12 -5.00
N MET A 55 7.56 7.45 -4.97
CA MET A 55 6.45 8.32 -4.60
C MET A 55 5.28 8.22 -5.59
N ARG A 56 5.55 8.06 -6.89
CA ARG A 56 4.49 7.83 -7.90
C ARG A 56 3.70 6.57 -7.60
N ASP A 57 4.37 5.47 -7.24
CA ASP A 57 3.70 4.22 -6.90
C ASP A 57 2.77 4.41 -5.67
N ILE A 58 3.23 5.16 -4.66
CA ILE A 58 2.42 5.51 -3.48
C ILE A 58 1.23 6.42 -3.85
N PHE A 59 1.44 7.42 -4.72
CA PHE A 59 0.34 8.28 -5.19
C PHE A 59 -0.71 7.49 -5.97
N SER A 60 -0.30 6.52 -6.78
CA SER A 60 -1.24 5.63 -7.48
C SER A 60 -2.10 4.82 -6.51
N LEU A 61 -1.56 4.37 -5.37
CA LEU A 61 -2.36 3.73 -4.32
C LEU A 61 -3.46 4.68 -3.79
N LEU A 62 -3.10 5.93 -3.50
CA LEU A 62 -4.05 6.94 -3.01
C LEU A 62 -5.12 7.28 -4.05
N GLU A 63 -4.74 7.39 -5.33
CA GLU A 63 -5.69 7.60 -6.43
C GLU A 63 -6.68 6.43 -6.54
N ILE A 64 -6.20 5.19 -6.44
CA ILE A 64 -7.05 4.00 -6.43
C ILE A 64 -8.00 4.03 -5.23
N ALA A 65 -7.49 4.35 -4.03
CA ALA A 65 -8.31 4.43 -2.82
C ALA A 65 -9.42 5.49 -2.96
N ASN A 66 -9.09 6.69 -3.43
CA ASN A 66 -10.05 7.78 -3.62
C ASN A 66 -11.07 7.46 -4.72
N LYS A 67 -10.68 6.72 -5.76
CA LYS A 67 -11.58 6.31 -6.84
C LYS A 67 -12.53 5.19 -6.42
N GLN A 68 -12.02 4.17 -5.72
CA GLN A 68 -12.81 3.01 -5.31
C GLN A 68 -13.70 3.28 -4.10
N PHE A 69 -13.27 4.17 -3.20
CA PHE A 69 -13.94 4.45 -1.94
C PHE A 69 -14.25 5.95 -1.79
N SER A 70 -14.87 6.54 -2.81
CA SER A 70 -15.09 7.99 -2.94
C SER A 70 -15.91 8.65 -1.81
N GLN A 71 -16.63 7.86 -1.01
CA GLN A 71 -17.40 8.33 0.15
C GLN A 71 -16.65 8.23 1.48
N LEU A 72 -15.43 7.68 1.48
CA LEU A 72 -14.64 7.44 2.68
C LEU A 72 -13.36 8.29 2.66
N HIS A 73 -12.98 8.81 3.83
CA HIS A 73 -11.68 9.47 3.99
C HIS A 73 -10.54 8.45 3.93
N SER A 74 -9.49 8.78 3.18
CA SER A 74 -8.26 8.00 3.03
C SER A 74 -7.19 8.49 4.00
N PHE A 75 -6.49 7.55 4.64
CA PHE A 75 -5.31 7.77 5.48
C PHE A 75 -4.13 6.99 4.90
N LEU A 76 -2.94 7.58 4.89
CA LEU A 76 -1.67 6.95 4.50
C LEU A 76 -0.86 6.65 5.76
#